data_AF-A0A431JH66-F1
#
_entry.id   AF-A0A431JH66-F1
#
_cell.length_a   1.000
_cell.length_b   1.000
_cell.length_c   1.000
_cell.angle_alpha   90.00
_cell.angle_beta   90.00
_cell.angle_gamma   90.00
#
_symmetry.space_group_name_H-M   'P 1'
#
loop_
_entity.id
_entity.type
_entity.pdbx_description
1 polymer ?
#
loop_
_entity_poly.entity_id
_entity_poly.type
_entity_poly.pdbx_seq_one_letter_code
_entity_poly.pdbx_strand_id
1 'polypeptide(L)'
;MSNSRIYADGDGADALAPNDGIGIAAVERELSINKETLRVWERRYGFPSPQRDAAGERLYPPDQVQRLRLVKRLLDAGHRPGRVVAASLQELEALLQPMAGISSGAPLPDEAPEVAACAALLQAHDIEGLRRQLAQAVLRRGLARSITEVFAPLTTRVGELWMNGSLQVFEEHIYSESLQLVLRQSIHALPALPAGATPRVLLTTLPGEPHGLGLLMAEALLSLEGAACLSLGVQTPLAQLPPAVAAHRADVVALSFSGQMPHRAVLDGLTTLTQLLPREVEIWAGGSSRALLQPRLPKGVRRLDGLAAIAPETARWRALLESGL
;
A
#
# COMPACT_ATOMS: atom_id res chain seq x y z
N MET A 1 -62.80 36.24 -23.99
CA MET A 1 -63.25 35.67 -22.71
C MET A 1 -62.03 35.03 -22.06
N SER A 2 -61.25 35.81 -21.31
CA SER A 2 -61.19 35.81 -19.82
C SER A 2 -60.89 34.41 -19.26
N ASN A 3 -59.84 34.16 -18.47
CA ASN A 3 -59.25 35.05 -17.46
C ASN A 3 -57.78 34.68 -17.12
N SER A 4 -57.09 35.66 -16.55
CA SER A 4 -55.67 35.71 -16.19
C SER A 4 -55.43 35.38 -14.70
N ARG A 5 -54.18 34.97 -14.40
CA ARG A 5 -53.43 34.99 -13.10
C ARG A 5 -53.83 34.00 -11.99
N ILE A 6 -52.87 33.16 -11.57
CA ILE A 6 -52.25 33.16 -10.22
C ILE A 6 -50.76 32.74 -10.36
N TYR A 7 -49.85 33.64 -10.00
CA TYR A 7 -48.48 33.33 -9.56
C TYR A 7 -48.55 33.29 -8.03
N ALA A 8 -48.03 32.24 -7.40
CA ALA A 8 -47.70 32.22 -5.98
C ALA A 8 -46.47 31.32 -5.79
N ASP A 9 -45.45 31.90 -5.18
CA ASP A 9 -44.20 31.29 -4.73
C ASP A 9 -44.42 30.12 -3.76
N GLY A 10 -43.45 29.20 -3.71
CA GLY A 10 -43.37 28.16 -2.69
C GLY A 10 -42.36 27.06 -3.00
N ASP A 11 -41.08 27.40 -2.88
CA ASP A 11 -40.04 26.72 -2.08
C ASP A 11 -39.84 25.19 -2.15
N GLY A 12 -38.56 24.79 -2.12
CA GLY A 12 -38.17 23.41 -1.79
C GLY A 12 -37.35 22.71 -2.85
N ALA A 13 -36.06 23.07 -2.92
CA ALA A 13 -35.03 22.25 -3.52
C ALA A 13 -35.05 20.82 -2.93
N ASP A 14 -35.11 19.80 -3.79
CA ASP A 14 -34.44 18.54 -3.51
C ASP A 14 -33.94 17.92 -4.83
N ALA A 15 -32.93 18.59 -5.39
CA ALA A 15 -32.07 17.97 -6.38
C ALA A 15 -31.25 16.92 -5.65
N LEU A 16 -31.67 15.65 -5.77
CA LEU A 16 -30.94 14.46 -5.30
C LEU A 16 -29.44 14.60 -5.62
N ALA A 17 -28.63 14.82 -4.58
CA ALA A 17 -27.19 14.81 -4.69
C ALA A 17 -26.72 13.44 -5.23
N PRO A 18 -25.68 13.39 -6.07
CA PRO A 18 -25.11 12.13 -6.54
C PRO A 18 -24.65 11.29 -5.34
N ASN A 19 -24.99 10.01 -5.39
CA ASN A 19 -24.82 9.04 -4.32
C ASN A 19 -23.34 8.61 -4.23
N ASP A 20 -22.49 9.44 -3.64
CA ASP A 20 -21.02 9.23 -3.53
C ASP A 20 -20.63 8.15 -2.48
N GLY A 21 -21.57 7.29 -2.08
CA GLY A 21 -21.32 6.21 -1.14
C GLY A 21 -20.76 4.95 -1.81
N ILE A 22 -19.98 4.16 -1.07
CA ILE A 22 -19.47 2.86 -1.55
C ILE A 22 -20.30 1.69 -1.02
N GLY A 23 -20.42 0.62 -1.80
CA GLY A 23 -21.18 -0.56 -1.41
C GLY A 23 -20.53 -1.37 -0.27
N ILE A 24 -21.32 -2.16 0.47
CA ILE A 24 -20.85 -2.95 1.62
C ILE A 24 -19.66 -3.87 1.32
N ALA A 25 -19.59 -4.43 0.10
CA ALA A 25 -18.49 -5.29 -0.31
C ALA A 25 -17.19 -4.50 -0.59
N ALA A 26 -17.30 -3.24 -0.99
CA ALA A 26 -16.15 -2.34 -1.12
C ALA A 26 -15.63 -1.94 0.26
N VAL A 27 -16.53 -1.58 1.20
CA VAL A 27 -16.18 -1.28 2.59
C VAL A 27 -15.50 -2.48 3.26
N GLU A 28 -16.01 -3.70 3.06
CA GLU A 28 -15.41 -4.93 3.59
C GLU A 28 -13.99 -5.14 3.06
N ARG A 29 -13.77 -4.93 1.76
CA ARG A 29 -12.45 -5.06 1.14
C ARG A 29 -11.47 -3.99 1.62
N GLU A 30 -11.94 -2.76 1.75
CA GLU A 30 -11.12 -1.61 2.09
C GLU A 30 -10.74 -1.61 3.59
N LEU A 31 -11.70 -1.92 4.47
CA LEU A 31 -11.51 -1.82 5.92
C LEU A 31 -11.19 -3.16 6.58
N SER A 32 -11.27 -4.26 5.82
CA SER A 32 -11.17 -5.63 6.36
C SER A 32 -12.14 -5.88 7.52
N ILE A 33 -13.32 -5.24 7.50
CA ILE A 33 -14.41 -5.48 8.44
C ILE A 33 -15.46 -6.32 7.73
N ASN A 34 -15.78 -7.49 8.30
CA ASN A 34 -16.77 -8.38 7.71
C ASN A 34 -18.13 -7.68 7.55
N LYS A 35 -18.78 -7.86 6.39
CA LYS A 35 -20.09 -7.25 6.08
C LYS A 35 -21.19 -7.62 7.08
N GLU A 36 -21.15 -8.83 7.65
CA GLU A 36 -22.09 -9.25 8.70
C GLU A 36 -21.80 -8.53 10.03
N THR A 37 -20.53 -8.22 10.32
CA THR A 37 -20.16 -7.36 11.45
C THR A 37 -20.71 -5.94 11.27
N LEU A 38 -20.60 -5.37 10.06
CA LEU A 38 -21.18 -4.06 9.75
C LEU A 38 -22.70 -4.05 9.94
N ARG A 39 -23.41 -5.11 9.50
CA ARG A 39 -24.87 -5.28 9.70
C ARG A 39 -25.27 -5.48 11.16
N VAL A 40 -24.42 -6.15 11.95
CA VAL A 40 -24.65 -6.31 13.39
C VAL A 40 -24.46 -4.98 14.10
N TRP A 41 -23.46 -4.19 13.70
CA TRP A 41 -23.22 -2.87 14.27
C TRP A 41 -24.34 -1.88 13.92
N GLU A 42 -24.78 -1.84 12.66
CA GLU A 42 -25.96 -1.07 12.22
C GLU A 42 -27.17 -1.35 13.12
N ARG A 43 -27.50 -2.64 13.34
CA ARG A 43 -28.65 -3.05 14.17
C ARG A 43 -28.46 -2.75 15.66
N ARG A 44 -27.26 -2.94 16.20
CA ARG A 44 -27.00 -2.91 17.64
C ARG A 44 -26.66 -1.51 18.17
N TYR A 45 -26.01 -0.70 17.35
CA TYR A 45 -25.47 0.60 17.73
C TYR A 45 -26.00 1.74 16.87
N GLY A 46 -26.79 1.46 15.82
CA GLY A 46 -27.26 2.47 14.87
C GLY A 46 -26.18 3.02 13.96
N PHE A 47 -24.98 2.43 13.97
CA PHE A 47 -23.83 2.84 13.16
C PHE A 47 -23.09 1.60 12.65
N PRO A 48 -22.63 1.56 11.38
CA PRO A 48 -22.84 2.58 10.34
C PRO A 48 -24.31 2.71 9.93
N SER A 49 -24.67 3.88 9.40
CA SER A 49 -26.00 4.27 8.91
C SER A 49 -25.97 4.40 7.38
N PRO A 50 -25.93 3.27 6.64
CA PRO A 50 -25.84 3.32 5.18
C PRO A 50 -27.09 3.98 4.59
N GLN A 51 -26.87 4.78 3.55
CA GLN A 51 -27.94 5.18 2.64
C GLN A 51 -28.33 3.99 1.77
N ARG A 52 -29.50 4.08 1.13
CA ARG A 52 -29.96 3.08 0.17
C ARG A 52 -29.98 3.68 -1.22
N ASP A 53 -29.48 2.93 -2.19
CA ASP A 53 -29.63 3.30 -3.60
C ASP A 53 -31.05 2.97 -4.11
N ALA A 54 -31.29 3.27 -5.40
CA ALA A 54 -32.56 2.98 -6.06
C ALA A 54 -32.92 1.48 -6.11
N ALA A 55 -31.92 0.59 -5.96
CA ALA A 55 -32.11 -0.86 -5.89
C ALA A 55 -32.29 -1.37 -4.45
N GLY A 56 -32.19 -0.50 -3.44
CA GLY A 56 -32.29 -0.83 -2.02
C GLY A 56 -30.98 -1.34 -1.39
N GLU A 57 -29.87 -1.31 -2.13
CA GLU A 57 -28.55 -1.71 -1.67
C GLU A 57 -27.90 -0.67 -0.77
N ARG A 58 -27.08 -1.13 0.17
CA ARG A 58 -26.41 -0.26 1.16
C ARG A 58 -25.24 0.48 0.53
N LEU A 59 -25.29 1.81 0.60
CA LEU A 59 -24.20 2.70 0.26
C LEU A 59 -23.73 3.44 1.50
N TYR A 60 -22.43 3.40 1.75
CA TYR A 60 -21.80 4.03 2.89
C TYR A 60 -21.19 5.35 2.45
N PRO A 61 -21.73 6.49 2.94
CA PRO A 61 -21.17 7.80 2.66
C PRO A 61 -19.70 7.93 3.11
N PRO A 62 -18.88 8.76 2.45
CA PRO A 62 -17.46 8.90 2.74
C PRO A 62 -17.13 9.21 4.21
N ASP A 63 -17.94 10.05 4.87
CA ASP A 63 -17.79 10.41 6.30
C ASP A 63 -17.95 9.18 7.22
N GLN A 64 -18.86 8.26 6.87
CA GLN A 64 -19.06 7.04 7.63
C GLN A 64 -17.95 6.02 7.40
N VAL A 65 -17.44 5.93 6.17
CA VAL A 65 -16.27 5.10 5.86
C VAL A 65 -15.06 5.60 6.63
N GLN A 66 -14.85 6.91 6.70
CA GLN A 66 -13.79 7.52 7.50
C GLN A 66 -13.95 7.20 9.00
N ARG A 67 -15.15 7.33 9.55
CA ARG A 67 -15.41 6.95 10.95
C ARG A 67 -15.19 5.45 11.19
N LEU A 68 -15.58 4.59 10.25
CA LEU A 68 -15.30 3.14 10.32
C LEU A 68 -13.80 2.83 10.30
N ARG A 69 -12.97 3.61 9.58
CA ARG A 69 -11.50 3.49 9.65
C ARG A 69 -10.99 3.77 11.06
N LEU A 70 -11.48 4.83 11.72
CA LEU A 70 -11.08 5.15 13.09
C LEU A 70 -11.52 4.06 14.09
N VAL A 71 -12.74 3.55 13.94
CA VAL A 71 -13.25 2.42 14.71
C VAL A 71 -12.35 1.19 14.52
N LYS A 72 -11.98 0.86 13.27
CA LYS A 72 -11.07 -0.25 12.97
C LYS A 72 -9.72 -0.10 13.67
N ARG A 73 -9.12 1.10 13.63
CA ARG A 73 -7.85 1.38 14.30
C ARG A 73 -7.91 1.15 15.80
N LEU A 74 -8.97 1.64 16.46
CA LEU A 74 -9.13 1.43 17.90
C LEU A 74 -9.40 -0.05 18.24
N LEU A 75 -10.13 -0.77 17.38
CA LEU A 75 -10.30 -2.22 17.53
C LEU A 75 -8.98 -2.98 17.42
N ASP A 76 -8.14 -2.62 16.44
CA ASP A 76 -6.80 -3.20 16.26
C ASP A 76 -5.87 -2.87 17.43
N ALA A 77 -6.06 -1.70 18.05
CA ALA A 77 -5.39 -1.30 19.29
C ALA A 77 -5.96 -1.98 20.56
N GLY A 78 -6.92 -2.90 20.41
CA GLY A 78 -7.46 -3.72 21.50
C GLY A 78 -8.67 -3.13 22.23
N HIS A 79 -9.24 -2.01 21.74
CA HIS A 79 -10.47 -1.47 22.31
C HIS A 79 -11.68 -2.37 21.99
N ARG A 80 -12.63 -2.46 22.92
CA ARG A 80 -13.82 -3.29 22.76
C ARG A 80 -14.81 -2.64 21.77
N PRO A 81 -15.43 -3.40 20.85
CA PRO A 81 -16.37 -2.87 19.86
C PRO A 81 -17.49 -2.00 20.45
N GLY A 82 -18.06 -2.41 21.58
CA GLY A 82 -19.14 -1.65 22.21
C GLY A 82 -18.76 -0.24 22.68
N ARG A 83 -17.46 0.05 22.89
CA ARG A 83 -16.97 1.38 23.27
C ARG A 83 -16.70 2.27 22.06
N VAL A 84 -16.28 1.68 20.94
CA VAL A 84 -15.77 2.44 19.78
C VAL A 84 -16.81 2.57 18.67
N VAL A 85 -17.61 1.54 18.42
CA VAL A 85 -18.62 1.59 17.35
C VAL A 85 -19.73 2.60 17.67
N ALA A 86 -20.06 2.75 18.95
CA ALA A 86 -21.07 3.70 19.42
C ALA A 86 -20.50 5.11 19.68
N ALA A 87 -19.18 5.28 19.74
CA ALA A 87 -18.55 6.57 20.03
C ALA A 87 -18.70 7.53 18.85
N SER A 88 -18.99 8.79 19.16
CA SER A 88 -18.97 9.89 18.20
C SER A 88 -17.57 10.09 17.60
N LEU A 89 -17.49 10.79 16.48
CA LEU A 89 -16.22 11.09 15.84
C LEU A 89 -15.23 11.78 16.81
N GLN A 90 -15.72 12.76 17.58
CA GLN A 90 -14.93 13.50 18.56
C GLN A 90 -14.42 12.60 19.71
N GLU A 91 -15.22 11.64 20.17
CA GLU A 91 -14.81 10.67 21.19
C GLU A 91 -13.81 9.65 20.65
N LEU A 92 -13.96 9.23 19.39
CA LEU A 92 -13.00 8.35 18.72
C LEU A 92 -11.66 9.05 18.56
N GLU A 93 -11.66 10.31 18.13
CA GLU A 93 -10.47 11.15 18.05
C GLU A 93 -9.82 11.34 19.42
N ALA A 94 -10.61 11.61 20.48
CA ALA A 94 -10.11 11.73 21.84
C ALA A 94 -9.50 10.41 22.38
N LEU A 95 -10.06 9.25 22.00
CA LEU A 95 -9.48 7.94 22.34
C LEU A 95 -8.20 7.64 21.56
N LEU A 96 -8.04 8.24 20.38
CA LEU A 96 -6.81 8.20 19.60
C LEU A 96 -5.77 9.23 20.10
N GLN A 97 -6.16 10.30 20.81
CA GLN A 97 -5.20 11.30 21.33
C GLN A 97 -4.15 10.78 22.31
N PRO A 98 -4.41 9.84 23.23
CA PRO A 98 -3.34 9.19 24.00
C PRO A 98 -2.38 8.36 23.12
N MET A 99 -2.76 8.03 21.88
CA MET A 99 -1.89 7.42 20.87
C MET A 99 -1.33 8.42 19.84
N ALA A 100 -1.85 9.66 19.82
CA ALA A 100 -1.59 10.68 18.81
C ALA A 100 -1.06 11.97 19.44
N GLY A 101 0.03 11.84 20.19
CA GLY A 101 0.91 12.99 20.40
C GLY A 101 1.46 13.43 19.04
N ILE A 102 0.88 14.50 18.49
CA ILE A 102 1.38 15.32 17.36
C ILE A 102 1.32 14.65 15.97
N SER A 103 0.30 14.95 15.16
CA SER A 103 0.39 14.90 13.69
C SER A 103 -0.73 15.72 13.03
N SER A 104 -0.67 17.05 13.19
CA SER A 104 -0.97 17.93 12.05
C SER A 104 0.16 17.77 11.04
N GLY A 105 -0.04 18.08 9.75
CA GLY A 105 0.94 17.92 8.66
C GLY A 105 2.29 18.66 8.79
N ALA A 106 2.68 19.05 10.00
CA ALA A 106 4.01 19.53 10.34
C ALA A 106 5.08 18.43 10.10
N PRO A 107 6.30 18.83 9.70
CA PRO A 107 7.43 17.92 9.54
C PRO A 107 7.74 17.19 10.85
N LEU A 108 8.08 15.90 10.77
CA LEU A 108 8.62 15.18 11.94
C LEU A 108 10.06 15.67 12.22
N PRO A 109 10.54 15.64 13.48
CA PRO A 109 11.84 16.22 13.87
C PRO A 109 13.07 15.71 13.09
N ASP A 110 13.01 14.47 12.55
CA ASP A 110 14.07 13.82 11.77
C ASP A 110 13.65 13.54 10.30
N GLU A 111 12.54 14.13 9.85
CA GLU A 111 12.05 13.94 8.48
C GLU A 111 12.91 14.70 7.47
N ALA A 112 13.31 14.01 6.39
CA ALA A 112 14.02 14.67 5.30
C ALA A 112 13.14 15.79 4.70
N PRO A 113 13.70 16.98 4.41
CA PRO A 113 12.91 18.13 3.96
C PRO A 113 12.16 17.84 2.66
N GLU A 114 12.69 16.99 1.78
CA GLU A 114 11.99 16.54 0.58
C GLU A 114 10.73 15.69 0.88
N VAL A 115 10.74 14.88 1.94
CA VAL A 115 9.58 14.08 2.35
C VAL A 115 8.46 14.99 2.82
N ALA A 116 8.78 15.93 3.71
CA ALA A 116 7.83 16.94 4.18
C ALA A 116 7.28 17.79 3.03
N ALA A 117 8.13 18.21 2.09
CA ALA A 117 7.72 19.00 0.94
C ALA A 117 6.77 18.23 0.01
N CYS A 118 7.06 16.95 -0.26
CA CYS A 118 6.17 16.11 -1.07
C CYS A 118 4.82 15.87 -0.40
N ALA A 119 4.81 15.64 0.92
CA ALA A 119 3.57 15.49 1.69
C ALA A 119 2.72 16.76 1.66
N ALA A 120 3.34 17.93 1.79
CA ALA A 120 2.65 19.22 1.68
C ALA A 120 2.05 19.45 0.29
N LEU A 121 2.75 19.05 -0.78
CA LEU A 121 2.24 19.15 -2.16
C LEU A 121 1.01 18.25 -2.39
N LEU A 122 1.01 17.04 -1.81
CA LEU A 122 -0.15 16.15 -1.84
C LEU A 122 -1.36 16.78 -1.16
N GLN A 123 -1.19 17.32 0.06
CA GLN A 123 -2.26 17.99 0.80
C GLN A 123 -2.76 19.26 0.09
N ALA A 124 -1.88 19.95 -0.63
CA ALA A 124 -2.22 21.10 -1.47
C ALA A 124 -2.80 20.71 -2.85
N HIS A 125 -2.94 19.41 -3.14
CA HIS A 125 -3.41 18.88 -4.42
C HIS A 125 -2.55 19.30 -5.64
N ASP A 126 -1.28 19.66 -5.41
CA ASP A 126 -0.33 20.02 -6.48
C ASP A 126 0.37 18.77 -7.02
N ILE A 127 -0.35 18.02 -7.84
CA ILE A 127 0.10 16.76 -8.45
C ILE A 127 1.34 16.98 -9.33
N GLU A 128 1.36 18.08 -10.08
CA GLU A 128 2.47 18.39 -10.96
C GLU A 128 3.71 18.80 -10.15
N GLY A 129 3.53 19.57 -9.08
CA GLY A 129 4.57 19.86 -8.10
C GLY A 129 5.17 18.60 -7.49
N LEU A 130 4.31 17.65 -7.08
CA LEU A 130 4.76 16.36 -6.55
C LEU A 130 5.62 15.61 -7.58
N ARG A 131 5.14 15.44 -8.81
CA ARG A 131 5.86 14.73 -9.87
C ARG A 131 7.21 15.37 -10.17
N ARG A 132 7.26 16.70 -10.26
CA ARG A 132 8.52 17.45 -10.41
C ARG A 132 9.47 17.20 -9.25
N GLN A 133 8.99 17.22 -8.01
CA GLN A 133 9.83 16.96 -6.83
C GLN A 133 10.40 15.54 -6.82
N LEU A 134 9.58 14.53 -7.13
CA LEU A 134 10.02 13.14 -7.22
C LEU A 134 11.10 12.97 -8.30
N ALA A 135 10.90 13.53 -9.49
CA ALA A 135 11.89 13.48 -10.57
C ALA A 135 13.18 14.24 -10.20
N GLN A 136 13.07 15.42 -9.57
CA GLN A 136 14.22 16.18 -9.10
C GLN A 136 15.02 15.48 -8.00
N ALA A 137 14.37 14.66 -7.16
CA ALA A 137 15.08 13.83 -6.18
C ALA A 137 16.04 12.87 -6.91
N VAL A 138 15.54 12.15 -7.92
CA VAL A 138 16.34 11.22 -8.74
C VAL A 138 17.52 11.94 -9.40
N LEU A 139 17.28 13.10 -10.01
CA LEU A 139 18.34 13.85 -10.69
C LEU A 139 19.42 14.38 -9.73
N ARG A 140 19.05 14.80 -8.51
CA ARG A 140 19.99 15.41 -7.56
C ARG A 140 20.78 14.39 -6.76
N ARG A 141 20.14 13.28 -6.35
CA ARG A 141 20.71 12.31 -5.40
C ARG A 141 21.07 10.98 -6.05
N GLY A 142 20.60 10.74 -7.28
CA GLY A 142 20.61 9.43 -7.91
C GLY A 142 19.45 8.56 -7.44
N LEU A 143 19.12 7.53 -8.24
CA LEU A 143 17.95 6.68 -8.03
C LEU A 143 18.03 5.90 -6.70
N ALA A 144 19.17 5.28 -6.37
CA ALA A 144 19.32 4.48 -5.16
C ALA A 144 19.03 5.29 -3.88
N ARG A 145 19.70 6.43 -3.72
CA ARG A 145 19.48 7.32 -2.56
C ARG A 145 18.08 7.92 -2.55
N SER A 146 17.53 8.26 -3.70
CA SER A 146 16.14 8.74 -3.78
C SER A 146 15.16 7.70 -3.26
N ILE A 147 15.36 6.42 -3.60
CA ILE A 147 14.55 5.32 -3.08
C ILE A 147 14.67 5.20 -1.56
N THR A 148 15.90 5.12 -1.03
CA THR A 148 16.12 4.82 0.39
C THR A 148 15.92 6.01 1.33
N GLU A 149 16.21 7.23 0.89
CA GLU A 149 16.18 8.43 1.72
C GLU A 149 14.91 9.29 1.51
N VAL A 150 14.20 9.13 0.38
CA VAL A 150 13.02 9.95 0.06
C VAL A 150 11.79 9.10 -0.19
N PHE A 151 11.80 8.20 -1.17
CA PHE A 151 10.58 7.52 -1.63
C PHE A 151 10.04 6.52 -0.63
N ALA A 152 10.89 5.69 -0.03
CA ALA A 152 10.46 4.74 1.00
C ALA A 152 9.98 5.47 2.28
N PRO A 153 10.71 6.48 2.82
CA PRO A 153 10.18 7.30 3.92
C PRO A 153 8.87 8.02 3.57
N LEU A 154 8.75 8.59 2.37
CA LEU A 154 7.54 9.24 1.91
C LEU A 154 6.37 8.26 1.76
N THR A 155 6.61 7.02 1.32
CA THR A 155 5.57 5.98 1.23
C THR A 155 5.01 5.69 2.62
N THR A 156 5.89 5.56 3.62
CA THR A 156 5.48 5.39 5.02
C THR A 156 4.69 6.60 5.50
N ARG A 157 5.17 7.82 5.24
CA ARG A 157 4.51 9.06 5.65
C ARG A 157 3.12 9.22 5.04
N VAL A 158 2.97 8.95 3.74
CA VAL A 158 1.66 8.98 3.06
C VAL A 158 0.71 7.94 3.67
N GLY A 159 1.20 6.74 3.97
CA GLY A 159 0.45 5.72 4.69
C GLY A 159 -0.04 6.20 6.05
N GLU A 160 0.82 6.85 6.84
CA GLU A 160 0.47 7.41 8.14
C GLU A 160 -0.57 8.53 8.05
N LEU A 161 -0.41 9.45 7.10
CA LEU A 161 -1.34 10.56 6.85
C LEU A 161 -2.71 10.05 6.36
N TRP A 162 -2.72 9.00 5.55
CA TRP A 162 -3.96 8.34 5.16
C TRP A 162 -4.62 7.63 6.35
N MET A 163 -3.85 6.87 7.13
CA MET A 163 -4.34 6.19 8.33
C MET A 163 -4.91 7.15 9.38
N ASN A 164 -4.36 8.36 9.48
CA ASN A 164 -4.82 9.39 10.41
C ASN A 164 -5.90 10.33 9.84
N GLY A 165 -6.28 10.16 8.56
CA GLY A 165 -7.34 10.91 7.90
C GLY A 165 -6.91 12.30 7.38
N SER A 166 -5.63 12.66 7.51
CA SER A 166 -5.06 13.87 6.89
C SER A 166 -4.94 13.76 5.38
N LEU A 167 -4.97 12.53 4.84
CA LEU A 167 -5.14 12.25 3.41
C LEU A 167 -6.32 11.28 3.21
N GLN A 168 -7.02 11.48 2.11
CA GLN A 168 -8.04 10.63 1.56
C GLN A 168 -7.44 9.57 0.64
N VAL A 169 -8.26 8.59 0.27
CA VAL A 169 -7.85 7.47 -0.59
C VAL A 169 -7.35 7.95 -1.96
N PHE A 170 -8.00 8.98 -2.54
CA PHE A 170 -7.60 9.47 -3.86
C PHE A 170 -6.21 10.13 -3.85
N GLU A 171 -5.81 10.78 -2.76
CA GLU A 171 -4.47 11.38 -2.61
C GLU A 171 -3.39 10.30 -2.49
N GLU A 172 -3.68 9.21 -1.77
CA GLU A 172 -2.81 8.02 -1.73
C GLU A 172 -2.68 7.41 -3.12
N HIS A 173 -3.78 7.22 -3.85
CA HIS A 173 -3.73 6.69 -5.21
C HIS A 173 -2.92 7.61 -6.15
N ILE A 174 -3.12 8.93 -6.10
CA ILE A 174 -2.36 9.90 -6.90
C ILE A 174 -0.85 9.81 -6.58
N TYR A 175 -0.51 9.70 -5.30
CA TYR A 175 0.87 9.50 -4.85
C TYR A 175 1.47 8.22 -5.43
N SER A 176 0.79 7.09 -5.20
CA SER A 176 1.22 5.77 -5.64
C SER A 176 1.42 5.71 -7.15
N GLU A 177 0.48 6.26 -7.94
CA GLU A 177 0.61 6.34 -9.40
C GLU A 177 1.76 7.25 -9.85
N SER A 178 1.93 8.41 -9.20
CA SER A 178 2.99 9.35 -9.55
C SER A 178 4.39 8.78 -9.27
N LEU A 179 4.56 8.09 -8.14
CA LEU A 179 5.82 7.45 -7.80
C LEU A 179 6.09 6.22 -8.69
N GLN A 180 5.06 5.42 -8.99
CA GLN A 180 5.20 4.31 -9.94
C GLN A 180 5.70 4.79 -11.31
N LEU A 181 5.15 5.88 -11.83
CA LEU A 181 5.58 6.46 -13.10
C LEU A 181 7.07 6.84 -13.07
N VAL A 182 7.50 7.57 -12.03
CA VAL A 182 8.89 8.00 -11.88
C VAL A 182 9.85 6.81 -11.76
N LEU A 183 9.49 5.79 -10.97
CA LEU A 183 10.31 4.58 -10.82
C LEU A 183 10.42 3.80 -12.13
N ARG A 184 9.30 3.60 -12.85
CA ARG A 184 9.33 2.89 -14.14
C ARG A 184 10.17 3.66 -15.16
N GLN A 185 10.00 4.97 -15.27
CA GLN A 185 10.84 5.80 -16.15
C GLN A 185 12.33 5.68 -15.78
N SER A 186 12.64 5.69 -14.48
CA SER A 186 14.02 5.55 -14.00
C SER A 186 14.62 4.18 -14.33
N ILE A 187 13.85 3.10 -14.20
CA ILE A 187 14.28 1.74 -14.58
C ILE A 187 14.53 1.67 -16.09
N HIS A 188 13.64 2.22 -16.92
CA HIS A 188 13.78 2.21 -18.38
C HIS A 188 14.95 3.05 -18.89
N ALA A 189 15.38 4.04 -18.11
CA ALA A 189 16.54 4.87 -18.43
C ALA A 189 17.89 4.20 -18.10
N LEU A 190 17.88 3.05 -17.39
CA LEU A 190 19.10 2.32 -17.09
C LEU A 190 19.69 1.68 -18.36
N PRO A 191 21.02 1.54 -18.46
CA PRO A 191 21.65 0.84 -19.57
C PRO A 191 21.12 -0.58 -19.72
N ALA A 192 20.93 -1.02 -20.97
CA ALA A 192 20.56 -2.39 -21.24
C ALA A 192 21.61 -3.36 -20.70
N LEU A 193 21.15 -4.44 -20.07
CA LEU A 193 22.02 -5.47 -19.53
C LEU A 193 22.63 -6.33 -20.66
N PRO A 194 23.85 -6.85 -20.47
CA PRO A 194 24.42 -7.82 -21.38
C PRO A 194 23.58 -9.11 -21.41
N ALA A 195 23.63 -9.81 -22.53
CA ALA A 195 23.00 -11.12 -22.66
C ALA A 195 23.56 -12.08 -21.59
N GLY A 196 22.68 -12.72 -20.83
CA GLY A 196 23.07 -13.64 -19.76
C GLY A 196 23.41 -12.98 -18.42
N ALA A 197 23.05 -11.71 -18.21
CA ALA A 197 23.20 -11.06 -16.90
C ALA A 197 22.54 -11.85 -15.75
N THR A 198 23.24 -11.91 -14.61
CA THR A 198 22.79 -12.60 -13.40
C THR A 198 22.96 -11.71 -12.15
N PRO A 199 22.16 -11.93 -11.10
CA PRO A 199 21.06 -12.90 -11.02
C PRO A 199 19.87 -12.52 -11.90
N ARG A 200 19.13 -13.52 -12.38
CA ARG A 200 17.80 -13.36 -12.98
C ARG A 200 16.77 -13.39 -11.88
N VAL A 201 16.13 -12.27 -11.62
CA VAL A 201 15.24 -12.08 -10.46
C VAL A 201 13.81 -11.97 -10.94
N LEU A 202 12.97 -12.91 -10.52
CA LEU A 202 11.53 -12.86 -10.70
C LEU A 202 10.92 -12.11 -9.52
N LEU A 203 10.20 -11.02 -9.77
CA LEU A 203 9.60 -10.18 -8.73
C LEU A 203 8.08 -10.34 -8.73
N THR A 204 7.49 -10.58 -7.55
CA THR A 204 6.03 -10.55 -7.37
C THR A 204 5.65 -10.27 -5.92
N THR A 205 4.35 -10.08 -5.67
CA THR A 205 3.76 -10.29 -4.34
C THR A 205 2.94 -11.58 -4.31
N LEU A 206 2.60 -12.05 -3.10
CA LEU A 206 1.76 -13.23 -2.90
C LEU A 206 0.26 -12.90 -3.11
N PRO A 207 -0.60 -13.92 -3.31
CA PRO A 207 -2.04 -13.71 -3.38
C PRO A 207 -2.57 -12.98 -2.14
N GLY A 208 -3.42 -11.97 -2.36
CA GLY A 208 -3.96 -11.12 -1.29
C GLY A 208 -3.03 -9.98 -0.84
N GLU A 209 -1.86 -9.82 -1.46
CA GLU A 209 -0.98 -8.67 -1.25
C GLU A 209 -0.99 -7.73 -2.48
N PRO A 210 -1.85 -6.70 -2.52
CA PRO A 210 -1.95 -5.79 -3.66
C PRO A 210 -0.85 -4.72 -3.70
N HIS A 211 -0.07 -4.52 -2.63
CA HIS A 211 0.86 -3.39 -2.53
C HIS A 211 2.14 -3.65 -3.32
N GLY A 212 2.21 -3.10 -4.54
CA GLY A 212 3.35 -3.28 -5.46
C GLY A 212 4.48 -2.27 -5.33
N LEU A 213 4.29 -1.16 -4.62
CA LEU A 213 5.26 -0.06 -4.62
C LEU A 213 6.62 -0.44 -4.02
N GLY A 214 6.61 -1.19 -2.91
CA GLY A 214 7.82 -1.73 -2.30
C GLY A 214 8.58 -2.70 -3.23
N LEU A 215 7.83 -3.49 -4.01
CA LEU A 215 8.39 -4.39 -5.01
C LEU A 215 9.05 -3.62 -6.16
N LEU A 216 8.42 -2.55 -6.64
CA LEU A 216 8.96 -1.70 -7.70
C LEU A 216 10.21 -0.93 -7.27
N MET A 217 10.27 -0.48 -6.01
CA MET A 217 11.50 0.09 -5.45
C MET A 217 12.61 -0.96 -5.37
N ALA A 218 12.28 -2.21 -5.01
CA ALA A 218 13.25 -3.30 -5.01
C ALA A 218 13.74 -3.63 -6.43
N GLU A 219 12.85 -3.66 -7.43
CA GLU A 219 13.17 -3.83 -8.85
C GLU A 219 14.18 -2.78 -9.33
N ALA A 220 13.95 -1.51 -8.99
CA ALA A 220 14.85 -0.42 -9.35
C ALA A 220 16.25 -0.59 -8.74
N LEU A 221 16.34 -0.97 -7.47
CA LEU A 221 17.62 -1.20 -6.81
C LEU A 221 18.34 -2.44 -7.36
N LEU A 222 17.63 -3.54 -7.59
CA LEU A 222 18.20 -4.74 -8.22
C LEU A 222 18.72 -4.45 -9.63
N SER A 223 17.99 -3.65 -10.40
CA SER A 223 18.39 -3.23 -11.75
C SER A 223 19.66 -2.37 -11.71
N LEU A 224 19.81 -1.48 -10.73
CA LEU A 224 21.04 -0.71 -10.51
C LEU A 224 22.25 -1.60 -10.18
N GLU A 225 22.02 -2.70 -9.46
CA GLU A 225 23.04 -3.71 -9.17
C GLU A 225 23.33 -4.63 -10.36
N GLY A 226 22.71 -4.41 -11.51
CA GLY A 226 22.91 -5.18 -12.74
C GLY A 226 22.21 -6.54 -12.75
N ALA A 227 21.20 -6.75 -11.91
CA ALA A 227 20.38 -7.95 -11.93
C ALA A 227 19.37 -7.90 -13.10
N ALA A 228 19.14 -9.04 -13.76
CA ALA A 228 18.15 -9.18 -14.80
C ALA A 228 16.75 -9.37 -14.19
N CYS A 229 16.04 -8.27 -13.97
CA CYS A 229 14.73 -8.27 -13.32
C CYS A 229 13.58 -8.57 -14.28
N LEU A 230 12.64 -9.40 -13.82
CA LEU A 230 11.34 -9.61 -14.46
C LEU A 230 10.23 -9.49 -13.41
N SER A 231 9.44 -8.42 -13.53
CA SER A 231 8.28 -8.17 -12.67
C SER A 231 7.03 -8.88 -13.23
N LEU A 232 6.43 -9.77 -12.44
CA LEU A 232 5.13 -10.40 -12.75
C LEU A 232 3.94 -9.56 -12.30
N GLY A 233 4.20 -8.43 -11.65
CA GLY A 233 3.18 -7.63 -10.98
C GLY A 233 2.84 -8.16 -9.60
N VAL A 234 1.61 -7.90 -9.16
CA VAL A 234 1.15 -8.23 -7.81
C VAL A 234 0.21 -9.43 -7.81
N GLN A 235 0.12 -10.11 -6.68
CA GLN A 235 -0.83 -11.18 -6.40
C GLN A 235 -0.72 -12.40 -7.31
N THR A 236 0.50 -12.76 -7.71
CA THR A 236 0.74 -13.95 -8.52
C THR A 236 0.35 -15.22 -7.75
N PRO A 237 -0.51 -16.09 -8.29
CA PRO A 237 -0.84 -17.37 -7.68
C PRO A 237 0.42 -18.22 -7.46
N LEU A 238 0.58 -18.78 -6.25
CA LEU A 238 1.76 -19.59 -5.88
C LEU A 238 2.06 -20.71 -6.88
N ALA A 239 1.02 -21.36 -7.41
CA ALA A 239 1.14 -22.43 -8.39
C ALA A 239 1.73 -21.99 -9.75
N GLN A 240 1.70 -20.69 -10.07
CA GLN A 240 2.26 -20.13 -11.30
C GLN A 240 3.75 -19.78 -11.18
N LEU A 241 4.31 -19.79 -9.95
CA LEU A 241 5.71 -19.43 -9.75
C LEU A 241 6.70 -20.49 -10.25
N PRO A 242 6.51 -21.81 -10.03
CA PRO A 242 7.39 -22.82 -10.62
C PRO A 242 7.48 -22.76 -12.16
N PRO A 243 6.38 -22.70 -12.94
CA PRO A 243 6.50 -22.58 -14.40
C PRO A 243 7.11 -21.25 -14.85
N ALA A 244 6.84 -20.13 -14.16
CA ALA A 244 7.48 -18.85 -14.47
C ALA A 244 9.00 -18.86 -14.21
N VAL A 245 9.41 -19.43 -13.07
CA VAL A 245 10.83 -19.65 -12.72
C VAL A 245 11.52 -20.50 -13.78
N ALA A 246 10.90 -21.60 -14.22
CA ALA A 246 11.46 -22.44 -15.26
C ALA A 246 11.56 -21.72 -16.63
N ALA A 247 10.48 -21.04 -17.05
CA ALA A 247 10.41 -20.36 -18.34
C ALA A 247 11.43 -19.22 -18.47
N HIS A 248 11.64 -18.47 -17.39
CA HIS A 248 12.58 -17.35 -17.37
C HIS A 248 13.94 -17.70 -16.76
N ARG A 249 14.12 -18.98 -16.39
CA ARG A 249 15.33 -19.50 -15.75
C ARG A 249 15.73 -18.63 -14.55
N ALA A 250 14.76 -18.24 -13.72
CA ALA A 250 15.01 -17.33 -12.62
C ALA A 250 15.94 -17.99 -11.59
N ASP A 251 16.92 -17.22 -11.12
CA ASP A 251 17.85 -17.61 -10.05
C ASP A 251 17.30 -17.25 -8.67
N VAL A 252 16.48 -16.20 -8.62
CA VAL A 252 15.90 -15.65 -7.39
C VAL A 252 14.43 -15.33 -7.61
N VAL A 253 13.59 -15.63 -6.62
CA VAL A 253 12.23 -15.10 -6.50
C VAL A 253 12.22 -14.06 -5.38
N ALA A 254 12.05 -12.78 -5.74
CA ALA A 254 11.97 -11.68 -4.80
C ALA A 254 10.51 -11.32 -4.51
N LEU A 255 10.18 -11.25 -3.22
CA LEU A 255 8.84 -11.01 -2.70
C LEU A 255 8.82 -9.78 -1.81
N SER A 256 7.82 -8.93 -2.00
CA SER A 256 7.54 -7.79 -1.12
C SER A 256 6.28 -8.05 -0.32
N PHE A 257 6.34 -7.75 0.98
CA PHE A 257 5.24 -7.91 1.94
C PHE A 257 4.96 -6.58 2.65
N SER A 258 3.75 -6.05 2.49
CA SER A 258 3.32 -4.87 3.23
C SER A 258 3.06 -5.19 4.70
N GLY A 259 2.91 -4.14 5.52
CA GLY A 259 2.47 -4.28 6.91
C GLY A 259 1.02 -4.76 7.05
N GLN A 260 0.24 -4.77 5.96
CA GLN A 260 -1.19 -5.09 5.97
C GLN A 260 -1.45 -6.58 5.74
N MET A 261 -0.49 -7.32 5.16
CA MET A 261 -0.69 -8.75 4.92
C MET A 261 -0.75 -9.53 6.24
N PRO A 262 -1.75 -10.42 6.43
CA PRO A 262 -1.86 -11.21 7.65
C PRO A 262 -0.60 -12.04 7.90
N HIS A 263 -0.10 -11.99 9.13
CA HIS A 263 1.14 -12.66 9.54
C HIS A 263 1.20 -14.14 9.14
N ARG A 264 0.09 -14.86 9.36
CA ARG A 264 -0.03 -16.28 9.00
C ARG A 264 0.03 -16.50 7.49
N ALA A 265 -0.61 -15.64 6.70
CA ALA A 265 -0.62 -15.77 5.24
C ALA A 265 0.78 -15.59 4.65
N VAL A 266 1.59 -14.67 5.20
CA VAL A 266 3.00 -14.49 4.83
C VAL A 266 3.80 -15.77 5.07
N LEU A 267 3.73 -16.33 6.28
CA LEU A 267 4.48 -17.53 6.65
C LEU A 267 4.04 -18.78 5.89
N ASP A 268 2.72 -18.99 5.76
CA ASP A 268 2.16 -20.14 5.05
C ASP A 268 2.54 -20.07 3.57
N GLY A 269 2.48 -18.88 2.97
CA GLY A 269 2.89 -18.63 1.59
C GLY A 269 4.39 -18.89 1.36
N LEU A 270 5.26 -18.36 2.23
CA LEU A 270 6.71 -18.61 2.15
C LEU A 270 7.04 -20.09 2.33
N THR A 271 6.38 -20.78 3.26
CA THR A 271 6.56 -22.22 3.49
C THR A 271 6.12 -23.04 2.28
N THR A 272 5.02 -22.64 1.64
CA THR A 272 4.54 -23.28 0.42
C THR A 272 5.54 -23.09 -0.71
N LEU A 273 6.12 -21.89 -0.86
CA LEU A 273 7.09 -21.62 -1.92
C LEU A 273 8.39 -22.42 -1.78
N THR A 274 8.90 -22.60 -0.56
CA THR A 274 10.09 -23.43 -0.36
C THR A 274 9.87 -24.90 -0.73
N GLN A 275 8.61 -25.36 -0.77
CA GLN A 275 8.25 -26.71 -1.20
C GLN A 275 8.02 -26.81 -2.72
N LEU A 276 7.54 -25.72 -3.34
CA LEU A 276 7.21 -25.69 -4.77
C LEU A 276 8.41 -25.36 -5.66
N LEU A 277 9.35 -24.54 -5.19
CA LEU A 277 10.47 -24.07 -5.97
C LEU A 277 11.67 -25.06 -5.92
N PRO A 278 12.46 -25.15 -6.99
CA PRO A 278 13.73 -25.88 -6.98
C PRO A 278 14.68 -25.35 -5.88
N ARG A 279 15.54 -26.21 -5.33
CA ARG A 279 16.44 -25.85 -4.22
C ARG A 279 17.50 -24.84 -4.60
N GLU A 280 17.80 -24.74 -5.89
CA GLU A 280 18.79 -23.85 -6.47
C GLU A 280 18.28 -22.39 -6.55
N VAL A 281 16.96 -22.19 -6.48
CA VAL A 281 16.33 -20.88 -6.59
C VAL A 281 16.21 -20.28 -5.19
N GLU A 282 16.87 -19.14 -4.97
CA GLU A 282 16.75 -18.43 -3.69
C GLU A 282 15.43 -17.66 -3.59
N ILE A 283 14.83 -17.62 -2.40
CA ILE A 283 13.67 -16.78 -2.12
C ILE A 283 14.12 -15.58 -1.29
N TRP A 284 13.98 -14.37 -1.82
CA TRP A 284 14.28 -13.14 -1.08
C TRP A 284 12.97 -12.50 -0.65
N ALA A 285 12.80 -12.30 0.65
CA ALA A 285 11.60 -11.73 1.25
C ALA A 285 11.93 -10.42 1.96
N GLY A 286 11.29 -9.33 1.56
CA GLY A 286 11.45 -8.01 2.16
C GLY A 286 10.12 -7.27 2.29
N GLY A 287 10.20 -6.03 2.74
CA GLY A 287 9.03 -5.18 3.00
C GLY A 287 8.81 -4.95 4.49
N SER A 288 7.69 -4.32 4.84
CA SER A 288 7.40 -3.84 6.19
C SER A 288 6.61 -4.85 7.05
N SER A 289 6.35 -6.06 6.54
CA SER A 289 5.63 -7.08 7.30
C SER A 289 6.42 -7.54 8.53
N ARG A 290 5.79 -7.41 9.70
CA ARG A 290 6.36 -7.91 10.98
C ARG A 290 6.56 -9.42 11.00
N ALA A 291 5.88 -10.16 10.11
CA ALA A 291 6.09 -11.61 9.97
C ALA A 291 7.52 -11.95 9.54
N LEU A 292 8.22 -11.04 8.85
CA LEU A 292 9.62 -11.26 8.47
C LEU A 292 10.58 -11.11 9.66
N LEU A 293 10.18 -10.39 10.71
CA LEU A 293 11.04 -10.13 11.88
C LEU A 293 11.20 -11.34 12.81
N GLN A 294 10.50 -12.43 12.53
CA GLN A 294 10.55 -13.64 13.35
C GLN A 294 11.96 -14.27 13.34
N PRO A 295 12.40 -14.87 14.46
CA PRO A 295 13.75 -15.45 14.55
C PRO A 295 14.00 -16.59 13.55
N ARG A 296 12.94 -17.24 13.06
CA ARG A 296 13.03 -18.39 12.16
C ARG A 296 12.02 -18.25 11.04
N LEU A 297 12.51 -17.86 9.87
CA LEU A 297 11.80 -18.03 8.60
C LEU A 297 11.94 -19.47 8.10
N PRO A 298 11.06 -19.91 7.17
CA PRO A 298 11.22 -21.20 6.51
C PRO A 298 12.64 -21.36 5.93
N LYS A 299 13.21 -22.56 6.04
CA LYS A 299 14.56 -22.83 5.50
C LYS A 299 14.57 -22.56 3.99
N GLY A 300 15.58 -21.82 3.53
CA GLY A 300 15.71 -21.42 2.12
C GLY A 300 15.15 -20.03 1.80
N VAL A 301 14.47 -19.38 2.74
CA VAL A 301 14.07 -17.97 2.62
C VAL A 301 15.13 -17.07 3.22
N ARG A 302 15.59 -16.08 2.45
CA ARG A 302 16.44 -15.00 2.93
C ARG A 302 15.63 -13.75 3.18
N ARG A 303 15.82 -13.15 4.35
CA ARG A 303 15.20 -11.90 4.73
C ARG A 303 16.07 -10.74 4.28
N LEU A 304 15.46 -9.75 3.63
CA LEU A 304 16.07 -8.46 3.36
C LEU A 304 15.54 -7.44 4.34
N ASP A 305 16.41 -6.99 5.25
CA ASP A 305 16.11 -6.01 6.29
C ASP A 305 16.13 -4.58 5.70
N GLY A 306 15.14 -4.31 4.85
CA GLY A 306 14.96 -3.05 4.15
C GLY A 306 15.62 -3.00 2.78
N LEU A 307 15.35 -1.92 2.06
CA LEU A 307 15.81 -1.73 0.67
C LEU A 307 17.33 -1.63 0.54
N ALA A 308 18.01 -1.09 1.56
CA ALA A 308 19.47 -1.00 1.57
C ALA A 308 20.18 -2.37 1.61
N ALA A 309 19.48 -3.45 1.98
CA ALA A 309 20.03 -4.80 1.99
C ALA A 309 20.13 -5.44 0.60
N ILE A 310 19.53 -4.85 -0.44
CA ILE A 310 19.50 -5.43 -1.79
C ILE A 310 20.89 -5.51 -2.41
N ALA A 311 21.67 -4.44 -2.34
CA ALA A 311 23.03 -4.40 -2.89
C ALA A 311 23.98 -5.44 -2.25
N PRO A 312 24.14 -5.49 -0.91
CA PRO A 312 25.00 -6.49 -0.28
C PRO A 312 24.51 -7.92 -0.50
N GLU A 313 23.19 -8.15 -0.56
CA GLU A 313 22.65 -9.48 -0.85
C GLU A 313 22.96 -9.93 -2.28
N THR A 314 22.83 -9.01 -3.25
CA THR A 314 23.14 -9.30 -4.66
C THR A 314 24.62 -9.63 -4.82
N ALA A 315 25.51 -8.89 -4.15
CA ALA A 315 26.93 -9.20 -4.12
C ALA A 315 27.23 -10.57 -3.47
N ARG A 316 26.57 -10.89 -2.36
CA ARG A 316 26.70 -12.19 -1.69
C ARG A 316 26.28 -13.34 -2.59
N TRP A 317 25.17 -13.19 -3.31
CA TRP A 317 24.68 -14.21 -4.24
C TRP A 317 25.69 -14.48 -5.36
N ARG A 318 26.28 -13.42 -5.96
CA ARG A 318 27.32 -13.56 -6.99
C ARG A 318 28.57 -14.26 -6.47
N ALA A 319 29.03 -13.90 -5.28
CA ALA A 319 30.17 -14.53 -4.65
C ALA A 319 29.95 -16.04 -4.42
N LEU A 320 28.72 -16.46 -4.07
CA LEU A 320 28.40 -17.89 -3.96
C LEU A 320 28.49 -18.60 -5.31
N LEU A 321 27.96 -17.99 -6.37
CA LEU A 321 28.03 -18.55 -7.72
C LEU A 321 29.47 -18.76 -8.18
N GLU A 322 30.36 -17.80 -7.89
CA GLU A 322 31.79 -17.88 -8.19
C GLU A 322 32.50 -18.95 -7.35
N SER A 323 32.10 -19.15 -6.09
CA SER A 323 32.70 -20.14 -5.19
C SER A 323 32.23 -21.58 -5.40
N GLY A 324 31.12 -21.76 -6.12
CA GLY A 324 30.53 -23.07 -6.46
C GLY A 324 30.90 -23.59 -7.85
N LEU A 325 31.67 -22.82 -8.62
CA LEU A 325 32.34 -23.21 -9.87
C LEU A 325 33.77 -23.68 -9.58
#